data_AF-S3C789-F1
#
_entry.id   AF-S3C789-F1
#
_cell.length_a   1.000
_cell.length_b   1.000
_cell.length_c   1.000
_cell.angle_alpha   90.00
_cell.angle_beta   90.00
_cell.angle_gamma   90.00
#
_symmetry.space_group_name_H-M   'P 1'
#
loop_
_entity.id
_entity.type
_entity.pdbx_description
1 polymer ?
#
loop_
_entity_poly.entity_id
_entity_poly.type
_entity_poly.pdbx_seq_one_letter_code
_entity_poly.pdbx_strand_id
1 'polypeptide(L)'
;MASVDRKAVIVGISGCSSSGKTTLARLLRDIFPNTFILHEDDFYKQDDQIPIGADGLADWDCAGAIALPDMEQALAYIRTKGASPVSRGSLSQRADHGTARRKRRPVSRSSPSISAAASSASPTATSIMNTTLTNTQQPNLFSKEDQNSVGKCPVPDETIEALKAKVKAWLEPGHAGHKLVAAQDAASAALKICIFDGFLLYCEATRAAMDQIDVRLFLRVSHAKATQRREARDGYVTLDGFWQDPPGYVDKIVWPNYVEAHKWLFTGGDVEGTPDKAVLDTNSILTQTDQGVDVDMATTLEWAVTTLMRELEDKYL
;
A
#
# COMPACT_ATOMS: atom_id res chain seq x y z
N MET A 1 1.72 24.24 -20.39
CA MET A 1 1.85 22.78 -20.42
C MET A 1 0.46 22.19 -20.37
N ALA A 2 0.10 21.30 -21.30
CA ALA A 2 -1.24 20.73 -21.36
C ALA A 2 -1.55 20.04 -20.02
N SER A 3 -2.61 20.50 -19.33
CA SER A 3 -3.11 19.85 -18.13
C SER A 3 -3.63 18.48 -18.54
N VAL A 4 -2.82 17.45 -18.38
CA VAL A 4 -3.31 16.08 -18.41
C VAL A 4 -4.37 16.01 -17.32
N ASP A 5 -5.58 15.57 -17.67
CA ASP A 5 -6.74 15.45 -16.78
C ASP A 5 -6.42 14.45 -15.65
N ARG A 6 -5.67 14.93 -14.65
CA ARG A 6 -5.16 14.18 -13.51
C ARG A 6 -6.25 14.16 -12.44
N LYS A 7 -6.75 12.97 -12.13
CA LYS A 7 -7.82 12.76 -11.15
C LYS A 7 -7.31 12.27 -9.79
N ALA A 8 -6.05 11.83 -9.71
CA ALA A 8 -5.40 11.46 -8.45
C ALA A 8 -3.94 11.90 -8.35
N VAL A 9 -3.51 12.11 -7.11
CA VAL A 9 -2.10 12.16 -6.67
C VAL A 9 -1.72 10.80 -6.12
N ILE A 10 -0.55 10.30 -6.51
CA ILE A 10 -0.01 9.01 -6.05
C ILE A 10 1.10 9.29 -5.03
N VAL A 11 0.89 8.87 -3.80
CA VAL A 11 1.85 8.98 -2.69
C VAL A 11 2.43 7.59 -2.44
N GLY A 12 3.68 7.39 -2.80
CA GLY A 12 4.39 6.15 -2.53
C GLY A 12 4.90 6.11 -1.09
N ILE A 13 4.81 4.95 -0.45
CA ILE A 13 5.44 4.64 0.83
C ILE A 13 6.26 3.39 0.62
N SER A 14 7.59 3.53 0.66
CA SER A 14 8.52 2.42 0.48
C SER A 14 9.50 2.24 1.63
N GLY A 15 10.33 1.21 1.55
CA GLY A 15 11.22 0.77 2.63
C GLY A 15 11.15 -0.74 2.85
N CYS A 16 12.08 -1.26 3.66
CA CYS A 16 12.22 -2.69 3.94
C CYS A 16 10.88 -3.35 4.33
N SER A 17 10.76 -4.65 4.05
CA SER A 17 9.72 -5.48 4.63
C SER A 17 9.65 -5.30 6.15
N SER A 18 8.45 -5.31 6.73
CA SER A 18 8.21 -5.08 8.17
C SER A 18 8.65 -3.72 8.76
N SER A 19 8.91 -2.70 7.93
CA SER A 19 9.21 -1.33 8.42
C SER A 19 8.00 -0.57 8.97
N GLY A 20 6.77 -1.00 8.64
CA GLY A 20 5.52 -0.37 9.10
C GLY A 20 4.75 0.41 8.01
N LYS A 21 5.09 0.21 6.73
CA LYS A 21 4.47 0.88 5.59
C LYS A 21 2.94 0.73 5.54
N THR A 22 2.41 -0.49 5.63
CA THR A 22 0.95 -0.77 5.64
C THR A 22 0.23 -0.06 6.77
N THR A 23 0.85 0.00 7.96
CA THR A 23 0.30 0.73 9.11
C THR A 23 0.23 2.23 8.81
N LEU A 24 1.32 2.81 8.31
CA LEU A 24 1.36 4.22 7.93
C LEU A 24 0.35 4.54 6.81
N ALA A 25 0.24 3.68 5.81
CA ALA A 25 -0.70 3.85 4.69
C ALA A 25 -2.16 3.89 5.16
N ARG A 26 -2.55 2.96 6.06
CA ARG A 26 -3.89 2.91 6.66
C ARG A 26 -4.18 4.16 7.50
N LEU A 27 -3.22 4.60 8.31
CA LEU A 27 -3.36 5.82 9.12
C LEU A 27 -3.49 7.08 8.25
N LEU A 28 -2.69 7.22 7.19
CA LEU A 28 -2.79 8.35 6.26
C LEU A 28 -4.12 8.34 5.51
N ARG A 29 -4.61 7.16 5.08
CA ARG A 29 -5.95 7.01 4.49
C ARG A 29 -7.05 7.52 5.41
N ASP A 30 -6.95 7.23 6.71
CA ASP A 30 -7.95 7.62 7.69
C ASP A 30 -7.87 9.09 8.10
N ILE A 31 -6.71 9.73 7.90
CA ILE A 31 -6.47 11.15 8.21
C ILE A 31 -6.83 12.08 7.04
N PHE A 32 -6.50 11.70 5.81
CA PHE A 32 -6.72 12.54 4.63
C PHE A 32 -8.03 12.17 3.91
N PRO A 33 -8.86 13.16 3.51
CA PRO A 33 -10.10 12.88 2.79
C PRO A 33 -9.80 12.34 1.39
N ASN A 34 -10.78 11.66 0.79
CA ASN A 34 -10.69 11.19 -0.61
C ASN A 34 -9.49 10.26 -0.88
N THR A 35 -9.04 9.54 0.14
CA THR A 35 -7.85 8.68 0.09
C THR A 35 -8.21 7.21 -0.01
N PHE A 36 -7.48 6.46 -0.83
CA PHE A 36 -7.54 4.99 -0.90
C PHE A 36 -6.13 4.40 -1.02
N ILE A 37 -6.01 3.08 -0.87
CA ILE A 37 -4.72 2.40 -0.84
C ILE A 37 -4.61 1.40 -2.00
N LEU A 38 -3.44 1.36 -2.63
CA LEU A 38 -2.99 0.29 -3.51
C LEU A 38 -1.77 -0.38 -2.85
N HIS A 39 -1.76 -1.70 -2.76
CA HIS A 39 -0.62 -2.45 -2.22
C HIS A 39 0.18 -3.08 -3.37
N GLU A 40 1.52 -2.99 -3.31
CA GLU A 40 2.42 -3.72 -4.21
C GLU A 40 2.19 -5.24 -4.15
N ASP A 41 1.90 -5.76 -2.96
CA ASP A 41 1.63 -7.18 -2.70
C ASP A 41 0.39 -7.71 -3.48
N ASP A 42 -0.50 -6.84 -3.95
CA ASP A 42 -1.61 -7.25 -4.82
C ASP A 42 -1.15 -7.66 -6.24
N PHE A 43 0.09 -7.31 -6.61
CA PHE A 43 0.73 -7.63 -7.88
C PHE A 43 1.72 -8.80 -7.80
N TYR A 44 1.77 -9.55 -6.70
CA TYR A 44 2.50 -10.83 -6.69
C TYR A 44 2.02 -11.76 -7.81
N LYS A 45 2.97 -12.43 -8.45
CA LYS A 45 2.72 -13.53 -9.37
C LYS A 45 2.18 -14.75 -8.62
N GLN A 46 1.73 -15.75 -9.36
CA GLN A 46 1.27 -17.02 -8.77
C GLN A 46 2.42 -17.72 -8.04
N ASP A 47 2.10 -18.56 -7.06
CA ASP A 47 3.08 -19.17 -6.17
C ASP A 47 4.09 -20.04 -6.96
N ASP A 48 3.65 -20.66 -8.06
CA ASP A 48 4.49 -21.47 -8.97
C ASP A 48 5.36 -20.63 -9.93
N GLN A 49 5.17 -19.31 -9.96
CA GLN A 49 5.93 -18.35 -10.76
C GLN A 49 6.93 -17.54 -9.93
N ILE A 50 6.96 -17.74 -8.61
CA ILE A 50 7.93 -17.08 -7.74
C ILE A 50 9.32 -17.65 -8.01
N PRO A 51 10.33 -16.79 -8.26
CA PRO A 51 11.70 -17.25 -8.49
C PRO A 51 12.21 -18.10 -7.34
N ILE A 52 12.95 -19.17 -7.65
CA ILE A 52 13.60 -20.02 -6.66
C ILE A 52 15.10 -19.75 -6.69
N GLY A 53 15.66 -19.38 -5.53
CA GLY A 53 17.09 -19.15 -5.34
C GLY A 53 17.91 -20.44 -5.46
N ALA A 54 19.23 -20.28 -5.55
CA ALA A 54 20.16 -21.42 -5.63
C ALA A 54 20.15 -22.32 -4.37
N ASP A 55 19.67 -21.79 -3.24
CA ASP A 55 19.46 -22.49 -1.98
C ASP A 55 18.10 -23.21 -1.90
N GLY A 56 17.29 -23.14 -2.96
CA GLY A 56 15.97 -23.76 -3.04
C GLY A 56 14.85 -22.95 -2.37
N LEU A 57 15.13 -21.73 -1.89
CA LEU A 57 14.11 -20.87 -1.29
C LEU A 57 13.37 -20.06 -2.36
N ALA A 58 12.06 -19.88 -2.18
CA ALA A 58 11.27 -18.97 -3.00
C ALA A 58 11.62 -17.52 -2.64
N ASP A 59 12.00 -16.72 -3.62
CA ASP A 59 12.36 -15.31 -3.45
C ASP A 59 11.14 -14.41 -3.75
N TRP A 60 10.33 -14.19 -2.72
CA TRP A 60 9.22 -13.24 -2.77
C TRP A 60 9.69 -11.78 -2.74
N ASP A 61 10.92 -11.49 -2.29
CA ASP A 61 11.38 -10.12 -2.05
C ASP A 61 12.16 -9.54 -3.24
N CYS A 62 11.89 -10.04 -4.46
CA CYS A 62 12.55 -9.59 -5.69
C CYS A 62 11.55 -9.09 -6.75
N ALA A 63 12.03 -8.23 -7.66
CA ALA A 63 11.22 -7.72 -8.78
C ALA A 63 10.67 -8.85 -9.68
N GLY A 64 11.34 -10.00 -9.73
CA GLY A 64 10.88 -11.18 -10.45
C GLY A 64 9.58 -11.77 -9.90
N ALA A 65 9.24 -11.53 -8.63
CA ALA A 65 8.00 -11.97 -7.99
C ALA A 65 6.80 -11.06 -8.30
N ILE A 66 7.02 -9.86 -8.82
CA ILE A 66 5.97 -8.85 -9.04
C ILE A 66 5.60 -8.76 -10.54
N ALA A 67 4.30 -8.63 -10.82
CA ALA A 67 3.77 -8.35 -12.15
C ALA A 67 3.92 -6.84 -12.48
N LEU A 68 5.15 -6.39 -12.69
CA LEU A 68 5.48 -4.96 -12.93
C LEU A 68 4.64 -4.28 -14.02
N PRO A 69 4.37 -4.90 -15.19
CA PRO A 69 3.53 -4.26 -16.20
C PRO A 69 2.10 -3.98 -15.74
N ASP A 70 1.52 -4.84 -14.90
CA ASP A 70 0.17 -4.66 -14.37
C ASP A 70 0.14 -3.56 -13.31
N MET A 71 1.19 -3.51 -12.49
CA MET A 71 1.42 -2.45 -11.50
C MET A 71 1.54 -1.08 -12.17
N GLU A 72 2.35 -0.96 -13.22
CA GLU A 72 2.51 0.28 -13.98
C GLU A 72 1.19 0.75 -14.61
N GLN A 73 0.40 -0.18 -15.16
CA GLN A 73 -0.91 0.13 -15.74
C GLN A 73 -1.94 0.55 -14.69
N ALA A 74 -1.91 -0.07 -13.51
CA ALA A 74 -2.76 0.31 -12.39
C ALA A 74 -2.49 1.76 -11.95
N LEU A 75 -1.21 2.16 -11.85
CA LEU A 75 -0.84 3.54 -11.52
C LEU A 75 -1.30 4.53 -12.60
N ALA A 76 -1.14 4.18 -13.88
CA ALA A 76 -1.60 5.02 -14.99
C ALA A 76 -3.13 5.17 -14.99
N TYR A 77 -3.85 4.09 -14.69
CA TYR A 77 -5.30 4.09 -14.52
C TYR A 77 -5.73 4.98 -13.36
N ILE A 78 -5.12 4.82 -12.18
CA ILE A 78 -5.42 5.62 -10.98
C ILE A 78 -5.21 7.10 -11.27
N ARG A 79 -4.08 7.46 -11.89
CA ARG A 79 -3.76 8.85 -12.21
C ARG A 79 -4.83 9.51 -13.10
N THR A 80 -5.36 8.78 -14.09
CA THR A 80 -6.32 9.32 -15.06
C THR A 80 -7.78 9.17 -14.65
N LYS A 81 -8.12 8.21 -13.78
CA LYS A 81 -9.51 7.91 -13.39
C LYS A 81 -9.83 8.29 -11.94
N GLY A 82 -8.82 8.46 -11.09
CA GLY A 82 -9.02 8.75 -9.68
C GLY A 82 -9.72 7.61 -8.95
N ALA A 83 -9.56 6.37 -9.43
CA ALA A 83 -10.25 5.21 -8.91
C ALA A 83 -9.28 4.03 -8.83
N SER A 84 -9.51 3.18 -7.83
CA SER A 84 -8.83 1.89 -7.75
C SER A 84 -9.13 1.06 -9.00
N PRO A 85 -8.13 0.39 -9.59
CA PRO A 85 -8.36 -0.50 -10.73
C PRO A 85 -9.37 -1.59 -10.33
N VAL A 86 -10.46 -1.72 -11.08
CA VAL A 86 -11.55 -2.66 -10.75
C VAL A 86 -11.10 -4.10 -11.02
N SER A 87 -11.01 -4.93 -9.99
CA SER A 87 -10.72 -6.36 -10.11
C SER A 87 -11.94 -7.18 -9.73
N ARG A 88 -12.71 -7.65 -10.72
CA ARG A 88 -13.47 -8.90 -10.53
C ARG A 88 -12.57 -10.03 -11.00
N GLY A 89 -11.62 -10.43 -10.16
CA GLY A 89 -10.69 -11.56 -10.33
C GLY A 89 -9.23 -11.13 -10.51
N SER A 90 -8.34 -11.76 -9.73
CA SER A 90 -6.88 -11.55 -9.62
C SER A 90 -6.22 -10.82 -10.80
N LEU A 91 -5.45 -9.77 -10.48
CA LEU A 91 -4.62 -9.01 -11.43
C LEU A 91 -3.63 -9.92 -12.17
N SER A 92 -3.20 -11.04 -11.57
CA SER A 92 -2.26 -12.00 -12.16
C SER A 92 -2.83 -12.86 -13.31
N GLN A 93 -4.12 -12.72 -13.65
CA GLN A 93 -4.75 -13.47 -14.74
C GLN A 93 -5.52 -12.53 -15.66
N ARG A 94 -4.84 -11.74 -16.50
CA ARG A 94 -5.52 -11.01 -17.58
C ARG A 94 -4.58 -10.43 -18.64
N ALA A 95 -4.12 -11.28 -19.55
CA ALA A 95 -3.95 -10.84 -20.93
C ALA A 95 -5.35 -10.64 -21.52
N ASP A 96 -5.89 -9.42 -21.46
CA ASP A 96 -6.82 -8.87 -22.46
C ASP A 96 -7.36 -7.52 -22.00
N HIS A 97 -6.85 -6.46 -22.61
CA HIS A 97 -7.50 -5.15 -22.61
C HIS A 97 -8.79 -5.23 -23.43
N GLY A 98 -9.91 -5.29 -22.72
CA GLY A 98 -11.19 -4.79 -23.20
C GLY A 98 -11.54 -5.11 -24.66
N THR A 99 -11.79 -6.38 -24.98
CA THR A 99 -12.73 -6.71 -26.06
C THR A 99 -13.70 -7.79 -25.59
N ALA A 100 -14.99 -7.41 -25.49
CA ALA A 100 -16.04 -8.30 -25.04
C ALA A 100 -16.33 -9.37 -26.10
N ARG A 101 -16.10 -10.64 -25.78
CA ARG A 101 -16.63 -11.76 -26.57
C ARG A 101 -17.77 -12.45 -25.82
N ARG A 102 -19.01 -12.10 -26.22
CA ARG A 102 -20.28 -12.77 -25.85
C ARG A 102 -20.12 -14.30 -25.91
N LYS A 103 -20.17 -14.98 -24.78
CA LYS A 103 -20.46 -16.42 -24.75
C LYS A 103 -21.97 -16.65 -24.55
N ARG A 104 -22.54 -17.38 -25.51
CA ARG A 104 -23.95 -17.72 -25.66
C ARG A 104 -24.41 -18.66 -24.52
N ARG A 105 -25.65 -18.48 -24.04
CA ARG A 105 -26.36 -19.42 -23.15
C ARG A 105 -26.64 -20.75 -23.88
N PRO A 106 -26.62 -21.89 -23.17
CA PRO A 106 -27.49 -23.02 -23.48
C PRO A 106 -28.63 -23.14 -22.46
N VAL A 107 -29.70 -23.80 -22.91
CA VAL A 107 -31.01 -23.99 -22.27
C VAL A 107 -31.21 -25.50 -22.01
N SER A 108 -31.68 -25.88 -20.80
CA SER A 108 -32.66 -26.96 -20.50
C SER A 108 -32.75 -27.17 -18.96
N ARG A 109 -33.91 -27.02 -18.30
CA ARG A 109 -34.95 -28.02 -17.88
C ARG A 109 -34.34 -29.26 -17.16
N SER A 110 -34.74 -29.75 -15.98
CA SER A 110 -35.94 -29.64 -15.11
C SER A 110 -35.68 -30.30 -13.72
N SER A 111 -36.46 -29.92 -12.69
CA SER A 111 -36.47 -30.32 -11.24
C SER A 111 -36.99 -31.77 -10.95
N PRO A 112 -37.34 -32.24 -9.70
CA PRO A 112 -37.29 -31.64 -8.32
C PRO A 112 -36.96 -32.60 -7.11
N SER A 113 -37.13 -32.07 -5.87
CA SER A 113 -37.58 -32.73 -4.59
C SER A 113 -36.47 -33.00 -3.52
N ILE A 114 -36.57 -32.89 -2.18
CA ILE A 114 -37.61 -32.65 -1.12
C ILE A 114 -36.90 -32.23 0.23
N SER A 115 -37.63 -31.48 1.09
CA SER A 115 -37.60 -31.25 2.57
C SER A 115 -36.40 -31.58 3.49
N ALA A 116 -36.14 -30.75 4.51
CA ALA A 116 -36.74 -30.83 5.87
C ALA A 116 -36.16 -29.79 6.86
N ALA A 117 -36.81 -29.68 8.02
CA ALA A 117 -36.93 -28.53 8.92
C ALA A 117 -36.01 -28.49 10.18
N ALA A 118 -36.18 -27.39 10.96
CA ALA A 118 -35.97 -27.20 12.41
C ALA A 118 -34.53 -26.91 12.89
N SER A 119 -34.23 -26.18 13.99
CA SER A 119 -34.89 -25.24 14.93
C SER A 119 -33.84 -24.90 16.00
N SER A 120 -33.93 -23.73 16.64
CA SER A 120 -33.67 -23.43 18.08
C SER A 120 -32.80 -22.20 18.38
N ALA A 121 -33.07 -21.62 19.56
CA ALA A 121 -32.84 -20.23 19.95
C ALA A 121 -31.66 -20.01 20.94
N SER A 122 -31.26 -18.72 21.04
CA SER A 122 -30.43 -17.92 21.97
C SER A 122 -30.40 -18.34 23.48
N PRO A 123 -29.51 -17.80 24.39
CA PRO A 123 -29.05 -16.39 24.47
C PRO A 123 -27.68 -16.00 25.15
N THR A 124 -27.31 -14.71 24.96
CA THR A 124 -26.53 -13.73 25.79
C THR A 124 -25.26 -14.10 26.59
N ALA A 125 -24.16 -13.37 26.34
CA ALA A 125 -23.37 -12.66 27.38
C ALA A 125 -22.37 -11.63 26.79
N THR A 126 -22.57 -10.37 27.17
CA THR A 126 -21.59 -9.34 27.60
C THR A 126 -20.43 -8.90 26.69
N SER A 127 -20.68 -7.76 26.03
CA SER A 127 -19.81 -6.61 25.77
C SER A 127 -18.36 -6.64 26.31
N ILE A 128 -17.39 -6.69 25.39
CA ILE A 128 -16.13 -5.95 25.47
C ILE A 128 -15.99 -5.22 24.12
N MET A 129 -15.92 -3.88 24.16
CA MET A 129 -15.70 -3.06 22.98
C MET A 129 -14.29 -3.32 22.44
N ASN A 130 -14.19 -4.13 21.39
CA ASN A 130 -13.01 -4.14 20.52
C ASN A 130 -13.09 -2.88 19.65
N THR A 131 -12.19 -1.94 19.87
CA THR A 131 -11.97 -0.79 18.97
C THR A 131 -11.24 -1.31 17.73
N THR A 132 -11.96 -2.03 16.88
CA THR A 132 -11.50 -2.45 15.56
C THR A 132 -11.42 -1.21 14.69
N LEU A 133 -10.25 -0.93 14.10
CA LEU A 133 -10.11 0.01 12.98
C LEU A 133 -11.26 -0.26 12.02
N THR A 134 -12.14 0.73 11.82
CA THR A 134 -13.39 0.52 11.11
C THR A 134 -13.11 0.00 9.71
N ASN A 135 -13.71 -1.15 9.39
CA ASN A 135 -13.69 -1.77 8.07
C ASN A 135 -14.49 -0.90 7.08
N THR A 136 -13.91 0.22 6.64
CA THR A 136 -14.43 0.99 5.52
C THR A 136 -14.08 0.21 4.26
N GLN A 137 -15.03 -0.60 3.81
CA GLN A 137 -14.90 -1.46 2.63
C GLN A 137 -14.55 -0.62 1.40
N GLN A 138 -13.32 -0.77 0.90
CA GLN A 138 -12.86 -0.10 -0.32
C GLN A 138 -13.68 -0.59 -1.53
N PRO A 139 -13.96 0.26 -2.53
CA PRO A 139 -14.64 -0.19 -3.73
C PRO A 139 -13.74 -1.10 -4.58
N ASN A 140 -14.11 -2.39 -4.66
CA ASN A 140 -13.81 -3.35 -5.73
C ASN A 140 -12.35 -3.81 -5.99
N LEU A 141 -11.45 -3.74 -5.01
CA LEU A 141 -10.18 -4.48 -5.04
C LEU A 141 -10.18 -5.52 -3.91
N PHE A 142 -10.06 -6.81 -4.25
CA PHE A 142 -9.82 -7.86 -3.27
C PHE A 142 -8.32 -7.85 -2.94
N SER A 143 -7.92 -7.04 -1.96
CA SER A 143 -6.52 -6.94 -1.56
C SER A 143 -6.14 -8.12 -0.67
N LYS A 144 -4.98 -8.74 -0.94
CA LYS A 144 -4.44 -9.82 -0.10
C LYS A 144 -3.78 -9.27 1.14
N GLU A 145 -3.15 -8.11 1.02
CA GLU A 145 -2.52 -7.44 2.16
C GLU A 145 -3.55 -7.04 3.23
N ASP A 146 -4.79 -6.78 2.83
CA ASP A 146 -5.91 -6.55 3.77
C ASP A 146 -6.47 -7.85 4.41
N GLN A 147 -6.05 -9.03 3.97
CA GLN A 147 -6.42 -10.32 4.58
C GLN A 147 -5.41 -10.81 5.62
N ASN A 148 -4.22 -10.20 5.68
CA ASN A 148 -3.19 -10.53 6.66
C ASN A 148 -3.62 -10.09 8.08
N SER A 149 -3.16 -10.81 9.10
CA SER A 149 -3.37 -10.46 10.51
C SER A 149 -2.89 -9.04 10.80
N VAL A 150 -3.73 -8.21 11.42
CA VAL A 150 -3.37 -6.84 11.82
C VAL A 150 -3.14 -6.80 13.33
N GLY A 151 -1.91 -6.46 13.72
CA GLY A 151 -1.56 -6.22 15.12
C GLY A 151 -2.20 -4.94 15.69
N LYS A 152 -2.04 -4.73 17.01
CA LYS A 152 -2.49 -3.49 17.66
C LYS A 152 -1.81 -2.27 17.03
N CYS A 153 -2.58 -1.21 16.76
CA CYS A 153 -2.03 0.06 16.31
C CYS A 153 -1.03 0.60 17.36
N PRO A 154 0.23 0.89 16.99
CA PRO A 154 1.23 1.39 17.92
C PRO A 154 1.12 2.90 18.20
N VAL A 155 0.23 3.62 17.51
CA VAL A 155 0.03 5.07 17.66
C VAL A 155 -1.12 5.33 18.64
N PRO A 156 -0.95 6.21 19.64
CA PRO A 156 -2.04 6.60 20.53
C PRO A 156 -3.21 7.26 19.79
N ASP A 157 -4.44 6.96 20.21
CA ASP A 157 -5.66 7.55 19.60
C ASP A 157 -5.65 9.08 19.66
N GLU A 158 -5.12 9.65 20.74
CA GLU A 158 -4.99 11.11 20.91
C GLU A 158 -4.11 11.75 19.82
N THR A 159 -3.02 11.09 19.42
CA THR A 159 -2.14 11.55 18.33
C THR A 159 -2.87 11.47 17.00
N ILE A 160 -3.61 10.38 16.75
CA ILE A 160 -4.38 10.21 15.51
C ILE A 160 -5.47 11.30 15.39
N GLU A 161 -6.22 11.55 16.46
CA GLU A 161 -7.28 12.57 16.46
C GLU A 161 -6.72 13.99 16.36
N ALA A 162 -5.57 14.27 16.98
CA ALA A 162 -4.87 15.55 16.81
C ALA A 162 -4.44 15.78 15.35
N LEU A 163 -3.93 14.75 14.68
CA LEU A 163 -3.53 14.83 13.26
C LEU A 163 -4.73 14.96 12.32
N LYS A 164 -5.84 14.27 12.59
CA LYS A 164 -7.11 14.49 11.89
C LYS A 164 -7.60 15.92 12.05
N ALA A 165 -7.55 16.48 13.26
CA ALA A 165 -7.93 17.86 13.51
C ALA A 165 -7.03 18.85 12.75
N LYS A 166 -5.71 18.61 12.72
CA LYS A 166 -4.74 19.39 11.94
C LYS A 166 -5.08 19.40 10.45
N VAL A 167 -5.32 18.24 9.85
CA VAL A 167 -5.69 18.13 8.42
C VAL A 167 -7.05 18.76 8.18
N LYS A 168 -8.03 18.59 9.08
CA LYS A 168 -9.34 19.23 8.96
C LYS A 168 -9.24 20.76 8.92
N ALA A 169 -8.45 21.36 9.83
CA ALA A 169 -8.23 22.81 9.85
C ALA A 169 -7.57 23.30 8.55
N TRP A 170 -6.58 22.56 8.05
CA TRP A 170 -5.91 22.85 6.78
C TRP A 170 -6.84 22.82 5.55
N LEU A 171 -7.94 22.07 5.63
CA LEU A 171 -8.95 21.97 4.56
C LEU A 171 -10.05 23.04 4.65
N GLU A 172 -10.06 23.87 5.69
CA GLU A 172 -11.08 24.92 5.87
C GLU A 172 -10.96 26.03 4.80
N PRO A 173 -12.07 26.67 4.40
CA PRO A 173 -12.05 27.77 3.45
C PRO A 173 -11.03 28.85 3.83
N GLY A 174 -10.21 29.26 2.87
CA GLY A 174 -9.13 30.25 3.08
C GLY A 174 -7.76 29.64 3.38
N HIS A 175 -7.66 28.33 3.61
CA HIS A 175 -6.38 27.61 3.72
C HIS A 175 -6.02 26.90 2.40
N ALA A 176 -4.74 26.61 2.20
CA ALA A 176 -4.23 26.02 0.96
C ALA A 176 -4.90 24.68 0.63
N GLY A 177 -5.07 23.82 1.64
CA GLY A 177 -5.70 22.50 1.53
C GLY A 177 -7.13 22.52 1.00
N HIS A 178 -7.85 23.64 1.13
CA HIS A 178 -9.24 23.74 0.70
C HIS A 178 -9.44 23.39 -0.78
N LYS A 179 -8.44 23.66 -1.63
CA LYS A 179 -8.47 23.33 -3.07
C LYS A 179 -8.51 21.82 -3.36
N LEU A 180 -8.13 20.96 -2.41
CA LEU A 180 -8.24 19.49 -2.55
C LEU A 180 -9.68 19.00 -2.41
N VAL A 181 -10.49 19.68 -1.60
CA VAL A 181 -11.86 19.29 -1.27
C VAL A 181 -12.90 20.12 -1.99
N ALA A 182 -12.57 21.35 -2.37
CA ALA A 182 -13.42 22.20 -3.20
C ALA A 182 -13.42 21.64 -4.64
N ALA A 183 -14.60 21.26 -5.12
CA ALA A 183 -14.79 21.03 -6.56
C ALA A 183 -14.50 22.34 -7.28
N GLN A 184 -13.50 22.36 -8.16
CA GLN A 184 -13.09 23.57 -8.86
C GLN A 184 -14.18 24.08 -9.82
N ASP A 185 -15.07 23.17 -10.28
CA ASP A 185 -16.31 23.46 -11.00
C ASP A 185 -17.23 22.20 -11.04
N ALA A 186 -18.41 22.31 -11.66
CA ALA A 186 -19.36 21.19 -11.80
C ALA A 186 -18.83 20.02 -12.67
N ALA A 187 -17.70 20.19 -13.36
CA ALA A 187 -17.07 19.20 -14.23
C ALA A 187 -15.82 18.55 -13.60
N SER A 188 -15.23 19.16 -12.57
CA SER A 188 -14.01 18.74 -11.91
C SER A 188 -14.29 18.14 -10.53
N ALA A 189 -14.31 16.81 -10.49
CA ALA A 189 -14.36 16.06 -9.23
C ALA A 189 -13.17 16.39 -8.32
N ALA A 190 -13.37 16.32 -7.00
CA ALA A 190 -12.31 16.51 -6.01
C ALA A 190 -11.14 15.55 -6.28
N LEU A 191 -9.91 16.06 -6.14
CA LEU A 191 -8.68 15.31 -6.35
C LEU A 191 -8.62 14.14 -5.36
N LYS A 192 -8.32 12.94 -5.87
CA LYS A 192 -8.16 11.75 -5.02
C LYS A 192 -6.70 11.56 -4.62
N ILE A 193 -6.49 10.95 -3.47
CA ILE A 193 -5.15 10.54 -3.02
C ILE A 193 -5.10 9.00 -3.07
N CYS A 194 -4.12 8.46 -3.78
CA CYS A 194 -3.79 7.04 -3.72
C CYS A 194 -2.51 6.88 -2.91
N ILE A 195 -2.58 6.19 -1.78
CA ILE A 195 -1.40 5.72 -1.08
C ILE A 195 -0.96 4.42 -1.76
N PHE A 196 0.23 4.42 -2.34
CA PHE A 196 0.84 3.24 -2.93
C PHE A 196 1.91 2.70 -1.98
N ASP A 197 1.62 1.57 -1.34
CA ASP A 197 2.47 0.96 -0.33
C ASP A 197 3.18 -0.27 -0.91
N GLY A 198 4.51 -0.31 -0.83
CA GLY A 198 5.31 -1.41 -1.36
C GLY A 198 6.76 -1.38 -0.92
N PHE A 199 7.43 -2.53 -0.87
CA PHE A 199 8.80 -2.63 -0.41
C PHE A 199 9.86 -2.44 -1.52
N LEU A 200 9.48 -2.50 -2.80
CA LEU A 200 10.38 -2.31 -3.95
C LEU A 200 10.02 -1.09 -4.80
N LEU A 201 9.29 -0.10 -4.28
CA LEU A 201 8.83 1.02 -5.09
C LEU A 201 9.95 1.93 -5.61
N TYR A 202 11.11 1.98 -4.93
CA TYR A 202 12.24 2.86 -5.26
C TYR A 202 13.52 2.07 -5.57
N CYS A 203 13.47 1.24 -6.61
CA CYS A 203 14.64 0.56 -7.14
C CYS A 203 14.68 0.65 -8.67
N GLU A 204 15.80 0.26 -9.27
CA GLU A 204 15.98 0.34 -10.72
C GLU A 204 14.94 -0.49 -11.48
N ALA A 205 14.60 -1.69 -10.97
CA ALA A 205 13.63 -2.57 -11.61
C ALA A 205 12.22 -1.97 -11.67
N THR A 206 11.87 -1.06 -10.75
CA THR A 206 10.56 -0.42 -10.67
C THR A 206 10.57 1.04 -11.12
N ARG A 207 11.64 1.50 -11.79
CA ARG A 207 11.84 2.89 -12.22
C ARG A 207 10.63 3.48 -12.95
N ALA A 208 10.02 2.72 -13.86
CA ALA A 208 8.84 3.15 -14.62
C ALA A 208 7.60 3.35 -13.73
N ALA A 209 7.41 2.53 -12.70
CA ALA A 209 6.37 2.73 -11.69
C ALA A 209 6.72 3.91 -10.77
N MET A 210 7.98 4.03 -10.35
CA MET A 210 8.49 5.12 -9.51
C MET A 210 8.27 6.49 -10.16
N ASP A 211 8.44 6.61 -11.48
CA ASP A 211 8.20 7.84 -12.26
C ASP A 211 6.73 8.26 -12.27
N GLN A 212 5.81 7.33 -11.96
CA GLN A 212 4.39 7.63 -11.77
C GLN A 212 4.04 8.01 -10.32
N ILE A 213 4.98 8.03 -9.38
CA ILE A 213 4.74 8.43 -7.99
C ILE A 213 5.05 9.92 -7.81
N ASP A 214 4.09 10.67 -7.27
CA ASP A 214 4.14 12.13 -7.13
C ASP A 214 4.84 12.59 -5.83
N VAL A 215 4.63 11.85 -4.74
CA VAL A 215 5.26 12.07 -3.42
C VAL A 215 5.87 10.75 -2.98
N ARG A 216 7.17 10.71 -2.69
CA ARG A 216 7.91 9.48 -2.44
C ARG A 216 8.41 9.42 -1.00
N LEU A 217 7.68 8.76 -0.11
CA LEU A 217 8.06 8.58 1.30
C LEU A 217 8.84 7.29 1.48
N PHE A 218 9.95 7.32 2.21
CA PHE A 218 10.78 6.14 2.48
C PHE A 218 10.99 5.92 3.98
N LEU A 219 10.59 4.75 4.47
CA LEU A 219 10.72 4.32 5.86
C LEU A 219 12.01 3.52 6.06
N ARG A 220 12.70 3.83 7.15
CA ARG A 220 13.96 3.20 7.55
C ARG A 220 13.73 2.30 8.76
N VAL A 221 14.36 1.14 8.76
CA VAL A 221 14.30 0.15 9.83
C VAL A 221 15.64 -0.56 9.92
N SER A 222 16.07 -0.94 11.12
CA SER A 222 17.27 -1.75 11.30
C SER A 222 17.04 -3.20 10.88
N HIS A 223 18.13 -3.91 10.61
CA HIS A 223 18.09 -5.35 10.36
C HIS A 223 17.41 -6.07 11.54
N ALA A 224 17.88 -5.79 12.75
CA ALA A 224 17.37 -6.41 13.97
C ALA A 224 15.86 -6.21 14.15
N LYS A 225 15.35 -4.99 13.88
CA LYS A 225 13.93 -4.68 14.02
C LYS A 225 13.09 -5.28 12.91
N ALA A 226 13.58 -5.28 11.68
CA ALA A 226 12.92 -5.94 10.55
C ALA A 226 12.79 -7.45 10.79
N THR A 227 13.86 -8.11 11.24
CA THR A 227 13.88 -9.53 11.61
C THR A 227 12.88 -9.82 12.72
N GLN A 228 12.96 -9.10 13.85
CA GLN A 228 12.03 -9.25 14.97
C GLN A 228 10.56 -9.17 14.52
N ARG A 229 10.24 -8.19 13.67
CA ARG A 229 8.86 -7.98 13.22
C ARG A 229 8.42 -8.98 12.16
N ARG A 230 9.30 -9.42 11.26
CA ARG A 230 9.00 -10.40 10.21
C ARG A 230 8.75 -11.77 10.83
N GLU A 231 9.61 -12.21 11.75
CA GLU A 231 9.48 -13.52 12.42
C GLU A 231 8.27 -13.60 13.36
N ALA A 232 7.78 -12.45 13.84
CA ALA A 232 6.57 -12.38 14.67
C ALA A 232 5.26 -12.42 13.87
N ARG A 233 5.30 -12.49 12.53
CA ARG A 233 4.09 -12.59 11.71
C ARG A 233 3.61 -14.04 11.65
N ASP A 234 2.29 -14.22 11.69
CA ASP A 234 1.65 -15.54 11.59
C ASP A 234 1.92 -16.22 10.23
N GLY A 235 2.18 -15.41 9.20
CA GLY A 235 2.44 -15.78 7.81
C GLY A 235 1.75 -14.80 6.85
N TYR A 236 1.61 -15.19 5.59
CA TYR A 236 1.20 -14.35 4.48
C TYR A 236 0.14 -15.02 3.63
N VAL A 237 -0.94 -14.31 3.33
CA VAL A 237 -1.91 -14.77 2.34
C VAL A 237 -1.33 -14.63 0.94
N THR A 238 -1.27 -15.72 0.18
CA THR A 238 -0.80 -15.74 -1.21
C THR A 238 -1.96 -15.88 -2.20
N LEU A 239 -1.66 -15.98 -3.49
CA LEU A 239 -2.69 -16.26 -4.50
C LEU A 239 -3.25 -17.68 -4.36
N ASP A 240 -2.37 -18.63 -4.05
CA ASP A 240 -2.70 -20.06 -4.06
C ASP A 240 -2.85 -20.66 -2.65
N GLY A 241 -2.65 -19.85 -1.59
CA GLY A 241 -2.90 -20.28 -0.22
C GLY A 241 -2.26 -19.37 0.83
N PHE A 242 -1.32 -19.95 1.60
CA PHE A 242 -0.70 -19.32 2.74
C PHE A 242 0.79 -19.65 2.77
N TRP A 243 1.62 -18.62 2.92
CA TRP A 243 3.07 -18.72 3.01
C TRP A 243 3.55 -18.43 4.43
N GLN A 244 4.47 -19.25 4.91
CA GLN A 244 5.19 -19.00 6.15
C GLN A 244 6.69 -19.02 5.85
N ASP A 245 7.37 -17.97 6.31
CA ASP A 245 8.81 -17.84 6.09
C ASP A 245 9.56 -19.03 6.72
N PRO A 246 10.45 -19.72 5.98
CA PRO A 246 11.29 -20.76 6.54
C PRO A 246 12.37 -20.18 7.48
N PRO A 247 12.99 -21.01 8.34
CA PRO A 247 14.04 -20.55 9.25
C PRO A 247 15.20 -19.83 8.54
N GLY A 248 15.51 -18.61 9.01
CA GLY A 248 16.55 -17.76 8.47
C GLY A 248 16.20 -17.06 7.14
N TYR A 249 14.92 -17.05 6.75
CA TYR A 249 14.48 -16.40 5.51
C TYR A 249 14.84 -14.91 5.44
N VAL A 250 14.85 -14.21 6.59
CA VAL A 250 15.22 -12.79 6.62
C VAL A 250 16.68 -12.58 6.21
N ASP A 251 17.61 -13.33 6.80
CA ASP A 251 19.04 -13.23 6.50
C ASP A 251 19.39 -13.72 5.09
N LYS A 252 18.61 -14.69 4.57
CA LYS A 252 18.87 -15.32 3.27
C LYS A 252 18.24 -14.59 2.09
N ILE A 253 17.06 -14.00 2.28
CA ILE A 253 16.22 -13.45 1.20
C ILE A 253 15.86 -11.99 1.47
N VAL A 254 15.11 -11.71 2.55
CA VAL A 254 14.49 -10.39 2.76
C VAL A 254 15.53 -9.26 2.87
N TRP A 255 16.52 -9.42 3.75
CA TRP A 255 17.50 -8.37 4.01
C TRP A 255 18.48 -8.18 2.85
N PRO A 256 19.07 -9.23 2.25
CA PRO A 256 19.92 -9.07 1.07
C PRO A 256 19.20 -8.37 -0.09
N ASN A 257 17.93 -8.71 -0.37
CA ASN A 257 17.14 -8.04 -1.41
C ASN A 257 16.84 -6.58 -1.07
N TYR A 258 16.51 -6.28 0.18
CA TYR A 258 16.32 -4.90 0.63
C TYR A 258 17.60 -4.07 0.43
N VAL A 259 18.76 -4.60 0.84
CA VAL A 259 20.07 -3.97 0.65
C VAL A 259 20.34 -3.74 -0.82
N GLU A 260 20.18 -4.75 -1.67
CA GLU A 260 20.47 -4.61 -3.11
C GLU A 260 19.59 -3.55 -3.76
N ALA A 261 18.29 -3.56 -3.45
CA ALA A 261 17.31 -2.65 -4.03
C ALA A 261 17.52 -1.18 -3.59
N HIS A 262 18.08 -0.93 -2.40
CA HIS A 262 18.07 0.40 -1.79
C HIS A 262 19.45 0.95 -1.37
N LYS A 263 20.54 0.17 -1.43
CA LYS A 263 21.89 0.65 -1.06
C LYS A 263 22.28 1.95 -1.75
N TRP A 264 21.79 2.18 -2.97
CA TRP A 264 22.03 3.40 -3.74
C TRP A 264 21.48 4.68 -3.08
N LEU A 265 20.51 4.56 -2.16
CA LEU A 265 19.95 5.68 -1.38
C LEU A 265 20.84 6.12 -0.22
N PHE A 266 21.94 5.40 0.08
CA PHE A 266 22.73 5.59 1.28
C PHE A 266 24.21 5.76 0.99
N THR A 267 24.86 6.57 1.82
CA THR A 267 26.30 6.82 1.72
C THR A 267 27.06 5.52 1.94
N GLY A 268 27.90 5.13 0.98
CA GLY A 268 28.68 3.89 1.07
C GLY A 268 27.85 2.60 0.95
N GLY A 269 26.56 2.69 0.63
CA GLY A 269 25.69 1.51 0.49
C GLY A 269 25.17 0.92 1.80
N ASP A 270 25.41 1.58 2.93
CA ASP A 270 24.93 1.14 4.25
C ASP A 270 23.48 1.59 4.48
N VAL A 271 22.53 0.65 4.32
CA VAL A 271 21.09 0.93 4.46
C VAL A 271 20.63 1.27 5.87
N GLU A 272 21.47 1.03 6.89
CA GLU A 272 21.23 1.48 8.27
C GLU A 272 21.94 2.82 8.56
N GLY A 273 22.88 3.21 7.70
CA GLY A 273 23.70 4.40 7.80
C GLY A 273 23.01 5.68 7.32
N THR A 274 23.83 6.66 6.94
CA THR A 274 23.39 8.01 6.54
C THR A 274 22.80 8.01 5.12
N PRO A 275 21.53 8.44 4.94
CA PRO A 275 20.98 8.61 3.61
C PRO A 275 21.78 9.62 2.78
N ASP A 276 22.02 9.32 1.50
CA ASP A 276 22.72 10.23 0.59
C ASP A 276 21.77 11.34 0.15
N LYS A 277 21.96 12.54 0.72
CA LYS A 277 21.10 13.69 0.46
C LYS A 277 21.03 14.06 -1.02
N ALA A 278 22.14 13.97 -1.76
CA ALA A 278 22.16 14.35 -3.17
C ALA A 278 21.34 13.37 -4.02
N VAL A 279 21.45 12.07 -3.71
CA VAL A 279 20.65 11.03 -4.36
C VAL A 279 19.16 11.21 -4.05
N LEU A 280 18.82 11.42 -2.77
CA LEU A 280 17.44 11.64 -2.33
C LEU A 280 16.81 12.85 -3.01
N ASP A 281 17.51 13.99 -3.02
CA ASP A 281 17.04 15.24 -3.64
C ASP A 281 16.83 15.04 -5.16
N THR A 282 17.81 14.43 -5.85
CA THR A 282 17.74 14.14 -7.29
C THR A 282 16.52 13.27 -7.64
N ASN A 283 16.15 12.36 -6.74
CA ASN A 283 15.03 11.43 -6.94
C ASN A 283 13.75 11.85 -6.21
N SER A 284 13.73 13.02 -5.57
CA SER A 284 12.60 13.51 -4.77
C SER A 284 12.08 12.47 -3.77
N ILE A 285 12.98 11.68 -3.17
CA ILE A 285 12.65 10.70 -2.12
C ILE A 285 12.81 11.38 -0.77
N LEU A 286 11.78 11.28 0.06
CA LEU A 286 11.66 11.93 1.35
C LEU A 286 11.78 10.88 2.45
N THR A 287 12.69 11.09 3.40
CA THR A 287 12.88 10.24 4.57
C THR A 287 13.28 11.09 5.78
N GLN A 288 13.11 10.56 6.99
CA GLN A 288 13.55 11.21 8.23
C GLN A 288 15.08 11.13 8.31
N THR A 289 15.74 12.25 7.97
CA THR A 289 17.21 12.36 7.90
C THR A 289 17.84 12.90 9.18
N ASP A 290 17.05 13.61 9.99
CA ASP A 290 17.39 14.12 11.32
C ASP A 290 17.27 13.06 12.42
N GLN A 291 16.70 11.89 12.08
CA GLN A 291 16.51 10.77 12.98
C GLN A 291 17.35 9.56 12.55
N GLY A 292 17.61 8.66 13.52
CA GLY A 292 18.20 7.36 13.25
C GLY A 292 17.25 6.41 12.51
N VAL A 293 17.66 5.16 12.37
CA VAL A 293 16.73 4.07 12.02
C VAL A 293 15.76 3.79 13.17
N ASP A 294 14.69 3.05 12.89
CA ASP A 294 13.70 2.59 13.89
C ASP A 294 12.93 3.68 14.63
N VAL A 295 12.67 4.81 13.96
CA VAL A 295 11.75 5.84 14.47
C VAL A 295 10.39 5.22 14.79
N ASP A 296 9.79 5.62 15.91
CA ASP A 296 8.49 5.10 16.31
C ASP A 296 7.38 5.56 15.35
N MET A 297 6.28 4.81 15.32
CA MET A 297 5.21 5.03 14.35
C MET A 297 4.44 6.34 14.61
N ALA A 298 4.38 6.84 15.84
CA ALA A 298 3.69 8.10 16.12
C ALA A 298 4.49 9.28 15.54
N THR A 299 5.79 9.33 15.83
CA THR A 299 6.71 10.32 15.24
C THR A 299 6.74 10.22 13.71
N THR A 300 6.78 9.00 13.17
CA THR A 300 6.73 8.75 11.72
C THR A 300 5.43 9.28 11.09
N LEU A 301 4.29 9.06 11.75
CA LEU A 301 2.99 9.53 11.27
C LEU A 301 2.90 11.06 11.27
N GLU A 302 3.35 11.72 12.33
CA GLU A 302 3.38 13.19 12.41
C GLU A 302 4.25 13.80 11.30
N TRP A 303 5.43 13.21 11.06
CA TRP A 303 6.31 13.58 9.96
C TRP A 303 5.62 13.39 8.60
N ALA A 304 5.00 12.22 8.37
CA ALA A 304 4.36 11.90 7.11
C ALA A 304 3.17 12.81 6.80
N VAL A 305 2.31 13.10 7.79
CA VAL A 305 1.17 14.03 7.64
C VAL A 305 1.67 15.43 7.28
N THR A 306 2.65 15.94 8.04
CA THR A 306 3.19 17.29 7.81
C THR A 306 3.91 17.39 6.46
N THR A 307 4.66 16.37 6.09
CA THR A 307 5.34 16.27 4.80
C THR A 307 4.34 16.21 3.65
N LEU A 308 3.31 15.37 3.75
CA LEU A 308 2.32 15.23 2.69
C LEU A 308 1.51 16.53 2.49
N MET A 309 1.13 17.22 3.56
CA MET A 309 0.48 18.54 3.45
C MET A 309 1.36 19.52 2.66
N ARG A 310 2.65 19.65 3.02
CA ARG A 310 3.61 20.52 2.31
C ARG A 310 3.76 20.14 0.84
N GLU A 311 3.96 18.87 0.54
CA GLU A 311 4.14 18.41 -0.85
C GLU A 311 2.88 18.61 -1.70
N LEU A 312 1.69 18.48 -1.10
CA LEU A 312 0.43 18.78 -1.77
C LEU A 312 0.29 20.28 -2.04
N GLU A 313 0.62 21.13 -1.08
CA GLU A 313 0.66 22.58 -1.27
C GLU A 313 1.60 22.98 -2.40
N ASP A 314 2.86 22.56 -2.34
CA ASP A 314 3.90 23.00 -3.28
C ASP A 314 3.64 22.57 -4.74
N LYS A 315 2.99 21.41 -4.94
CA LYS A 315 2.84 20.79 -6.26
C LYS A 315 1.45 20.91 -6.87
N TYR A 316 0.40 21.09 -6.06
CA TYR A 316 -0.99 20.92 -6.52
C TYR A 316 -1.97 22.02 -6.09
N LEU A 317 -1.60 22.92 -5.16
CA LEU A 317 -2.52 23.90 -4.58
C LEU A 317 -2.00 25.33 -4.76
#